data_AF-A0A0F4L2Z1-F1
#
_entry.id   AF-A0A0F4L2Z1-F1
#
_cell.length_a   1.000
_cell.length_b   1.000
_cell.length_c   1.000
_cell.angle_alpha   90.00
_cell.angle_beta   90.00
_cell.angle_gamma   90.00
#
_symmetry.space_group_name_H-M   'P 1'
#
loop_
_entity.id
_entity.type
_entity.pdbx_description
1 polymer ?
#
loop_
_entity_poly.entity_id
_entity_poly.type
_entity_poly.pdbx_seq_one_letter_code
_entity_poly.pdbx_strand_id
1 'polypeptide(L)'
;MDLAISEKRLEPYKKEARKHPGVEAADLYRWNTLFSGVAVTQISFVEMSVRNAMDKELILWARANGYDDWLGKRPQPEWFEGHETAPLSQAPPLIEELLGADQIGKLWYSCRRVYRIWEKNSNHHKHGQYPNRHDAFSHLMFGGWQRLLGPTDFKSKDPTVLKRAAAARQLWKEALYKAFPEMTHSKVNDQQRVKLLLDIDRIRRLRNRVSHGENVLSIQTDLYLDKMLAVLSAIDPYISDWVMGQTGRTYRTVAKLKYYPELLQSYQQNDPLPSSKEIVAYELTSSGSYSGEEIIEAQLKNSQSHGGRTFMTVGKPPDSTNKPQPREILLVDAGGKKAAVGEIVAYGYGNDVQRPKGYDPPEYRKRYQKRKAWFAVRNLYEVDCQGGRVIGYQTKDGQKVPGCFTGQVTMRYVCHD
;
A
#
# COMPACT_ATOMS: atom_id res chain seq x y z
N MET A 1 -17.09 7.21 -23.10
CA MET A 1 -16.41 7.60 -21.85
C MET A 1 -16.79 9.00 -21.41
N ASP A 2 -17.04 9.93 -22.35
CA ASP A 2 -17.37 11.34 -22.05
C ASP A 2 -18.67 11.55 -21.27
N LEU A 3 -19.60 10.57 -21.29
CA LEU A 3 -20.79 10.57 -20.43
C LEU A 3 -20.52 10.14 -18.98
N ALA A 4 -19.41 9.45 -18.71
CA ALA A 4 -19.08 8.89 -17.39
C ALA A 4 -18.08 9.73 -16.61
N ILE A 5 -17.20 10.49 -17.29
CA ILE A 5 -16.14 11.31 -16.70
C ILE A 5 -16.05 12.62 -17.46
N SER A 6 -16.07 13.74 -16.74
CA SER A 6 -15.92 15.05 -17.37
C SER A 6 -14.55 15.21 -18.04
N GLU A 7 -14.50 15.98 -19.13
CA GLU A 7 -13.27 16.20 -19.88
C GLU A 7 -12.13 16.75 -19.00
N LYS A 8 -12.44 17.70 -18.10
CA LYS A 8 -11.48 18.25 -17.14
C LYS A 8 -10.90 17.19 -16.20
N ARG A 9 -11.70 16.21 -15.77
CA ARG A 9 -11.20 15.09 -14.96
C ARG A 9 -10.32 14.14 -15.78
N LEU A 10 -10.58 13.99 -17.07
CA LEU A 10 -9.84 13.10 -17.96
C LEU A 10 -8.51 13.70 -18.46
N GLU A 11 -8.39 15.04 -18.49
CA GLU A 11 -7.20 15.76 -18.97
C GLU A 11 -5.85 15.28 -18.38
N PRO A 12 -5.67 15.11 -17.05
CA PRO A 12 -4.41 14.62 -16.51
C PRO A 12 -4.07 13.20 -16.99
N TYR A 13 -5.08 12.35 -17.22
CA TYR A 13 -4.89 11.01 -17.77
C TYR A 13 -4.51 11.06 -19.25
N LYS A 14 -5.14 11.94 -20.06
CA LYS A 14 -4.76 12.17 -21.46
C LYS A 14 -3.29 12.63 -21.57
N LYS A 15 -2.85 13.54 -20.69
CA LYS A 15 -1.46 14.03 -20.67
C LYS A 15 -0.46 12.92 -20.32
N GLU A 16 -0.81 12.05 -19.38
CA GLU A 16 0.06 10.95 -18.98
C GLU A 16 0.09 9.83 -20.03
N ALA A 17 -1.05 9.44 -20.59
CA ALA A 17 -1.18 8.42 -21.64
C ALA A 17 -0.30 8.73 -22.86
N ARG A 18 -0.21 10.00 -23.27
CA ARG A 18 0.66 10.43 -24.39
C ARG A 18 2.14 10.08 -24.22
N LYS A 19 2.59 9.78 -23.00
CA LYS A 19 3.99 9.41 -22.71
C LYS A 19 4.24 7.90 -22.82
N HIS A 20 3.18 7.08 -22.94
CA HIS A 20 3.25 5.62 -22.85
C HIS A 20 2.51 4.98 -24.04
N PRO A 21 3.23 4.49 -25.06
CA PRO A 21 2.62 3.84 -26.22
C PRO A 21 1.69 2.67 -25.83
N GLY A 22 0.49 2.63 -26.41
CA GLY A 22 -0.48 1.56 -26.16
C GLY A 22 -1.27 1.69 -24.85
N VAL A 23 -1.17 2.82 -24.14
CA VAL A 23 -1.97 3.12 -22.94
C VAL A 23 -2.93 4.25 -23.23
N GLU A 24 -4.23 4.04 -23.03
CA GLU A 24 -5.25 5.08 -23.19
C GLU A 24 -5.52 5.82 -21.88
N ALA A 25 -6.07 7.04 -21.97
CA ALA A 25 -6.50 7.80 -20.78
C ALA A 25 -7.53 7.02 -19.94
N ALA A 26 -8.36 6.23 -20.63
CA ALA A 26 -9.31 5.28 -20.08
C ALA A 26 -8.67 4.25 -19.13
N ASP A 27 -7.52 3.71 -19.55
CA ASP A 27 -6.81 2.66 -18.82
C ASP A 27 -6.19 3.21 -17.54
N LEU A 28 -5.58 4.39 -17.63
CA LEU A 28 -5.02 5.08 -16.48
C LEU A 28 -6.10 5.49 -15.46
N TYR A 29 -7.31 5.84 -15.93
CA TYR A 29 -8.44 6.09 -15.04
C TYR A 29 -8.94 4.81 -14.36
N ARG A 30 -9.01 3.69 -15.10
CA ARG A 30 -9.35 2.38 -14.55
C ARG A 30 -8.34 1.95 -13.49
N TRP A 31 -7.06 2.10 -13.77
CA TRP A 31 -5.99 1.87 -12.80
C TRP A 31 -6.16 2.74 -11.57
N ASN A 32 -6.40 4.05 -11.73
CA ASN A 32 -6.57 4.98 -10.61
C ASN A 32 -7.71 4.55 -9.69
N THR A 33 -8.83 4.11 -10.27
CA THR A 33 -10.00 3.64 -9.52
C THR A 33 -9.68 2.36 -8.76
N LEU A 34 -9.08 1.36 -9.43
CA LEU A 34 -8.70 0.09 -8.80
C LEU A 34 -7.67 0.30 -7.70
N PHE A 35 -6.59 1.02 -8.00
CA PHE A 35 -5.53 1.33 -7.05
C PHE A 35 -6.06 2.12 -5.85
N SER A 36 -6.98 3.08 -6.06
CA SER A 36 -7.61 3.81 -4.96
C SER A 36 -8.35 2.88 -4.00
N GLY A 37 -9.09 1.89 -4.53
CA GLY A 37 -9.74 0.87 -3.70
C GLY A 37 -8.75 0.07 -2.87
N VAL A 38 -7.68 -0.44 -3.50
CA VAL A 38 -6.64 -1.20 -2.79
C VAL A 38 -5.90 -0.35 -1.76
N ALA A 39 -5.62 0.91 -2.08
CA ALA A 39 -4.99 1.85 -1.17
C ALA A 39 -5.85 2.15 0.06
N VAL A 40 -7.17 2.32 -0.10
CA VAL A 40 -8.09 2.49 1.04
C VAL A 40 -8.03 1.29 1.97
N THR A 41 -8.00 0.06 1.44
CA THR A 41 -7.91 -1.14 2.27
C THR A 41 -6.59 -1.19 3.05
N GLN A 42 -5.46 -0.95 2.38
CA GLN A 42 -4.14 -0.91 3.03
C GLN A 42 -4.09 0.18 4.13
N ILE A 43 -4.62 1.37 3.84
CA ILE A 43 -4.65 2.49 4.79
C ILE A 43 -5.55 2.17 6.00
N SER A 44 -6.63 1.42 5.80
CA SER A 44 -7.56 1.06 6.89
C SER A 44 -6.86 0.26 7.98
N PHE A 45 -5.95 -0.65 7.63
CA PHE A 45 -5.12 -1.36 8.61
C PHE A 45 -4.23 -0.42 9.43
N VAL A 46 -3.63 0.57 8.78
CA VAL A 46 -2.82 1.59 9.46
C VAL A 46 -3.68 2.42 10.40
N GLU A 47 -4.82 2.93 9.90
CA GLU A 47 -5.75 3.76 10.68
C GLU A 47 -6.21 3.02 11.94
N MET A 48 -6.62 1.75 11.83
CA MET A 48 -7.07 0.95 12.97
C MET A 48 -5.95 0.59 13.94
N SER A 49 -4.75 0.26 13.44
CA SER A 49 -3.62 -0.10 14.30
C SER A 49 -3.12 1.11 15.10
N VAL A 50 -2.93 2.26 14.44
CA VAL A 50 -2.55 3.51 15.10
C VAL A 50 -3.62 3.93 16.11
N ARG A 51 -4.89 3.86 15.72
CA ARG A 51 -6.02 4.18 16.60
C ARG A 51 -6.00 3.34 17.88
N ASN A 52 -5.88 2.02 17.76
CA ASN A 52 -5.92 1.12 18.92
C ASN A 52 -4.67 1.27 19.80
N ALA A 53 -3.50 1.41 19.20
CA ALA A 53 -2.24 1.61 19.94
C ALA A 53 -2.27 2.93 20.74
N MET A 54 -2.73 4.02 20.12
CA MET A 54 -2.83 5.30 20.81
C MET A 54 -3.94 5.31 21.87
N ASP A 55 -5.12 4.74 21.60
CA ASP A 55 -6.23 4.68 22.58
C ASP A 55 -5.81 4.00 23.87
N LYS A 56 -5.11 2.87 23.78
CA LYS A 56 -4.62 2.13 24.95
C LYS A 56 -3.79 3.03 25.87
N GLU A 57 -2.81 3.73 25.33
CA GLU A 57 -1.93 4.59 26.12
C GLU A 57 -2.63 5.86 26.62
N LEU A 58 -3.58 6.40 25.85
CA LEU A 58 -4.37 7.56 26.24
C LEU A 58 -5.33 7.25 27.40
N ILE A 59 -5.94 6.06 27.43
CA ILE A 59 -6.77 5.62 28.58
C ILE A 59 -5.92 5.56 29.84
N LEU A 60 -4.75 4.91 29.77
CA LEU A 60 -3.85 4.77 30.92
C LEU A 60 -3.39 6.14 31.42
N TRP A 61 -3.01 7.02 30.51
CA TRP A 61 -2.61 8.38 30.82
C TRP A 61 -3.74 9.20 31.44
N ALA A 62 -4.95 9.16 30.89
CA ALA A 62 -6.09 9.90 31.42
C ALA A 62 -6.40 9.49 32.87
N ARG A 63 -6.44 8.18 33.14
CA ARG A 63 -6.67 7.64 34.49
C ARG A 63 -5.59 8.04 35.48
N ALA A 64 -4.33 8.00 35.05
CA ALA A 64 -3.21 8.45 35.88
C ALA A 64 -3.28 9.95 36.23
N ASN A 65 -4.02 10.74 35.44
CA ASN A 65 -4.24 12.18 35.65
C ASN A 65 -5.62 12.50 36.24
N GLY A 66 -6.33 11.50 36.79
CA GLY A 66 -7.61 11.72 37.48
C GLY A 66 -8.85 11.85 36.58
N TYR A 67 -8.75 11.41 35.32
CA TYR A 67 -9.87 11.39 34.38
C TYR A 67 -10.33 9.95 34.10
N ASP A 68 -11.65 9.73 34.00
CA ASP A 68 -12.20 8.40 33.68
C ASP A 68 -11.78 7.91 32.29
N ASP A 69 -11.75 8.83 31.32
CA ASP A 69 -11.39 8.59 29.92
C ASP A 69 -10.82 9.87 29.27
N TRP A 70 -9.98 9.70 28.25
CA TRP A 70 -9.37 10.81 27.51
C TRP A 70 -10.36 11.51 26.56
N LEU A 71 -11.46 10.86 26.16
CA LEU A 71 -12.58 11.44 25.43
C LEU A 71 -13.55 12.22 26.35
N GLY A 72 -13.23 12.32 27.64
CA GLY A 72 -14.08 12.94 28.65
C GLY A 72 -15.17 12.00 29.16
N LYS A 73 -15.95 12.53 30.10
CA LYS A 73 -17.01 11.78 30.77
C LYS A 73 -18.15 11.43 29.80
N ARG A 74 -18.64 10.19 29.89
CA ARG A 74 -19.85 9.77 29.16
C ARG A 74 -21.04 10.64 29.59
N PRO A 75 -21.83 11.18 28.64
CA PRO A 75 -23.07 11.86 28.97
C PRO A 75 -24.03 10.95 29.74
N GLN A 76 -24.86 11.55 30.60
CA GLN A 76 -25.91 10.82 31.31
C GLN A 76 -27.07 10.44 30.36
N PRO A 77 -27.83 9.38 30.66
CA PRO A 77 -28.98 8.93 29.86
C PRO A 77 -29.91 10.05 29.36
N GLU A 78 -30.25 10.99 30.25
CA GLU A 78 -31.21 12.07 30.00
C GLU A 78 -30.72 13.02 28.89
N TRP A 79 -29.41 13.14 28.72
CA TRP A 79 -28.82 13.93 27.64
C TRP A 79 -29.09 13.30 26.26
N PHE A 80 -29.04 11.97 26.16
CA PHE A 80 -29.33 11.26 24.90
C PHE A 80 -30.82 11.41 24.52
N GLU A 81 -31.71 11.35 25.52
CA GLU A 81 -33.16 11.55 25.40
C GLU A 81 -33.51 12.98 25.00
N GLY A 82 -32.71 13.95 25.45
CA GLY A 82 -32.75 15.33 24.99
C GLY A 82 -33.14 16.36 26.01
N HIS A 83 -33.00 16.02 27.27
CA HIS A 83 -33.06 16.95 28.38
C HIS A 83 -31.69 17.66 28.49
N GLU A 84 -31.54 18.82 27.86
CA GLU A 84 -30.25 19.53 27.76
C GLU A 84 -29.93 20.30 29.05
N THR A 85 -28.93 19.86 29.83
CA THR A 85 -28.24 20.72 30.84
C THR A 85 -26.78 20.35 31.19
N ALA A 86 -26.21 19.23 30.70
CA ALA A 86 -24.87 18.82 31.12
C ALA A 86 -23.76 19.28 30.13
N PRO A 87 -22.64 19.85 30.62
CA PRO A 87 -21.47 20.11 29.78
C PRO A 87 -20.91 18.80 29.22
N LEU A 88 -20.70 18.77 27.89
CA LEU A 88 -20.34 17.56 27.14
C LEU A 88 -18.88 17.13 27.25
N SER A 89 -17.96 18.02 27.67
CA SER A 89 -16.55 17.66 27.84
C SER A 89 -16.05 17.94 29.26
N GLN A 90 -15.53 16.88 29.86
CA GLN A 90 -14.58 16.92 30.98
C GLN A 90 -13.32 16.17 30.53
N ALA A 91 -12.90 16.41 29.28
CA ALA A 91 -11.72 15.76 28.74
C ALA A 91 -10.47 16.40 29.35
N PRO A 92 -9.33 15.67 29.39
CA PRO A 92 -8.08 16.26 29.86
C PRO A 92 -7.71 17.52 29.06
N PRO A 93 -7.22 18.61 29.70
CA PRO A 93 -6.90 19.87 29.03
C PRO A 93 -5.98 19.74 27.82
N LEU A 94 -5.01 18.82 27.84
CA LEU A 94 -4.15 18.55 26.68
C LEU A 94 -4.93 18.01 25.49
N ILE A 95 -5.94 17.16 25.72
CA ILE A 95 -6.79 16.63 24.66
C ILE A 95 -7.69 17.74 24.12
N GLU A 96 -8.25 18.57 24.98
CA GLU A 96 -9.08 19.71 24.55
C GLU A 96 -8.27 20.72 23.73
N GLU A 97 -7.01 20.96 24.09
CA GLU A 97 -6.10 21.82 23.31
C GLU A 97 -5.82 21.24 21.90
N LEU A 98 -5.60 19.92 21.81
CA LEU A 98 -5.20 19.25 20.56
C LEU A 98 -6.36 18.94 19.62
N LEU A 99 -7.49 18.48 20.16
CA LEU A 99 -8.67 18.09 19.38
C LEU A 99 -9.74 19.18 19.32
N GLY A 100 -9.85 20.00 20.36
CA GLY A 100 -10.93 20.97 20.57
C GLY A 100 -12.12 20.35 21.30
N ALA A 101 -12.63 21.04 22.31
CA ALA A 101 -13.84 20.63 23.04
C ALA A 101 -15.06 20.46 22.11
N ASP A 102 -15.21 21.32 21.09
CA ASP A 102 -16.25 21.20 20.05
C ASP A 102 -16.14 19.88 19.27
N GLN A 103 -14.92 19.42 18.96
CA GLN A 103 -14.73 18.17 18.25
C GLN A 103 -15.15 16.97 19.11
N ILE A 104 -14.85 16.99 20.41
CA ILE A 104 -15.27 15.96 21.36
C ILE A 104 -16.80 15.99 21.53
N GLY A 105 -17.39 17.18 21.67
CA GLY A 105 -18.84 17.35 21.70
C GLY A 105 -19.52 16.78 20.46
N LYS A 106 -18.96 17.02 19.27
CA LYS A 106 -19.46 16.45 18.00
C LYS A 106 -19.48 14.92 18.00
N LEU A 107 -18.53 14.24 18.65
CA LEU A 107 -18.56 12.78 18.78
C LEU A 107 -19.80 12.33 19.54
N TRP A 108 -20.09 12.97 20.68
CA TRP A 108 -21.28 12.66 21.50
C TRP A 108 -22.58 13.04 20.80
N TYR A 109 -22.63 14.15 20.07
CA TYR A 109 -23.78 14.50 19.22
C TYR A 109 -24.03 13.46 18.13
N SER A 110 -22.98 12.92 17.50
CA SER A 110 -23.12 11.80 16.58
C SER A 110 -23.66 10.55 17.27
N CYS A 111 -23.18 10.23 18.48
CA CYS A 111 -23.74 9.13 19.28
C CYS A 111 -25.22 9.34 19.58
N ARG A 112 -25.67 10.56 19.92
CA ARG A 112 -27.09 10.86 20.16
C ARG A 112 -27.94 10.64 18.92
N ARG A 113 -27.44 10.98 17.74
CA ARG A 113 -28.12 10.69 16.47
C ARG A 113 -28.27 9.19 16.23
N VAL A 114 -27.23 8.42 16.54
CA VAL A 114 -27.22 6.96 16.40
C VAL A 114 -28.15 6.29 17.44
N TYR A 115 -28.13 6.76 18.69
CA TYR A 115 -29.05 6.32 19.75
C TYR A 115 -30.52 6.40 19.32
N ARG A 116 -30.94 7.52 18.72
CA ARG A 116 -32.32 7.68 18.21
C ARG A 116 -32.72 6.64 17.15
N ILE A 117 -31.76 6.08 16.43
CA ILE A 117 -32.01 5.00 15.47
C ILE A 117 -32.20 3.67 16.23
N TRP A 118 -31.35 3.40 17.23
CA TRP A 118 -31.44 2.21 18.06
C TRP A 118 -32.73 2.16 18.88
N GLU A 119 -33.12 3.28 19.45
CA GLU A 119 -34.35 3.44 20.24
C GLU A 119 -35.60 3.18 19.39
N LYS A 120 -35.64 3.65 18.14
CA LYS A 120 -36.82 3.47 17.26
C LYS A 120 -36.95 2.09 16.63
N ASN A 121 -35.85 1.34 16.55
CA ASN A 121 -35.83 0.04 15.90
C ASN A 121 -35.73 -1.08 16.93
N SER A 122 -36.87 -1.72 17.24
CA SER A 122 -36.96 -2.83 18.18
C SER A 122 -36.13 -4.06 17.78
N ASN A 123 -35.80 -4.21 16.49
CA ASN A 123 -34.95 -5.29 15.98
C ASN A 123 -33.45 -4.95 16.04
N HIS A 124 -33.08 -3.73 16.46
CA HIS A 124 -31.67 -3.34 16.58
C HIS A 124 -31.03 -4.00 17.80
N HIS A 125 -29.85 -4.61 17.65
CA HIS A 125 -29.13 -5.29 18.74
C HIS A 125 -28.78 -4.39 19.95
N LYS A 126 -28.75 -3.07 19.74
CA LYS A 126 -28.58 -2.05 20.80
C LYS A 126 -29.86 -1.31 21.18
N HIS A 127 -31.03 -1.85 20.84
CA HIS A 127 -32.31 -1.27 21.26
C HIS A 127 -32.37 -1.15 22.80
N GLY A 128 -32.80 0.01 23.30
CA GLY A 128 -32.82 0.33 24.73
C GLY A 128 -31.45 0.54 25.39
N GLN A 129 -30.34 0.50 24.63
CA GLN A 129 -29.00 0.76 25.15
C GLN A 129 -28.53 2.18 24.83
N TYR A 130 -27.91 2.83 25.81
CA TYR A 130 -27.25 4.12 25.59
C TYR A 130 -25.85 3.94 25.00
N PRO A 131 -25.40 4.84 24.10
CA PRO A 131 -24.03 4.82 23.58
C PRO A 131 -22.97 4.78 24.69
N ASN A 132 -21.88 4.07 24.41
CA ASN A 132 -20.74 3.93 25.31
C ASN A 132 -19.47 4.60 24.75
N ARG A 133 -18.33 4.47 25.45
CA ARG A 133 -17.04 5.06 25.00
C ARG A 133 -16.65 4.61 23.60
N HIS A 134 -16.90 3.34 23.26
CA HIS A 134 -16.46 2.75 21.99
C HIS A 134 -17.29 3.32 20.83
N ASP A 135 -18.56 3.63 21.08
CA ASP A 135 -19.43 4.33 20.12
C ASP A 135 -18.90 5.74 19.84
N ALA A 136 -18.53 6.51 20.87
CA ALA A 136 -17.94 7.83 20.70
C ALA A 136 -16.57 7.77 20.00
N PHE A 137 -15.71 6.87 20.43
CA PHE A 137 -14.41 6.59 19.84
C PHE A 137 -14.52 6.20 18.35
N SER A 138 -15.60 5.52 17.95
CA SER A 138 -15.89 5.15 16.54
C SER A 138 -16.08 6.34 15.61
N HIS A 139 -16.52 7.49 16.12
CA HIS A 139 -16.73 8.69 15.33
C HIS A 139 -15.44 9.51 15.11
N LEU A 140 -14.32 9.13 15.74
CA LEU A 140 -13.06 9.84 15.55
C LEU A 140 -12.36 9.37 14.26
N MET A 141 -12.23 10.31 13.32
CA MET A 141 -11.62 10.08 12.00
C MET A 141 -10.09 10.09 12.07
N PHE A 142 -9.42 9.53 11.04
CA PHE A 142 -7.94 9.53 10.95
C PHE A 142 -7.26 10.88 11.27
N GLY A 143 -7.88 12.00 10.88
CA GLY A 143 -7.34 13.34 11.18
C GLY A 143 -7.23 13.64 12.67
N GLY A 144 -8.05 13.03 13.53
CA GLY A 144 -7.95 13.15 14.98
C GLY A 144 -6.63 12.58 15.51
N TRP A 145 -6.22 11.39 15.04
CA TRP A 145 -4.96 10.75 15.44
C TRP A 145 -3.75 11.60 15.05
N GLN A 146 -3.78 12.21 13.85
CA GLN A 146 -2.74 13.14 13.41
C GLN A 146 -2.67 14.39 14.31
N ARG A 147 -3.82 14.97 14.70
CA ARG A 147 -3.86 16.16 15.56
C ARG A 147 -3.25 15.92 16.94
N LEU A 148 -3.46 14.75 17.53
CA LEU A 148 -2.86 14.36 18.81
C LEU A 148 -1.32 14.33 18.76
N LEU A 149 -0.74 14.09 17.58
CA LEU A 149 0.71 14.13 17.37
C LEU A 149 1.24 15.54 17.09
N GLY A 150 0.37 16.54 16.92
CA GLY A 150 0.72 17.95 16.77
C GLY A 150 0.57 18.52 15.36
N PRO A 151 0.83 19.83 15.18
CA PRO A 151 0.70 20.52 13.89
C PRO A 151 1.87 20.20 12.95
N THR A 152 1.62 20.25 11.65
CA THR A 152 2.63 20.07 10.60
C THR A 152 3.22 21.36 10.07
N ASP A 153 2.66 22.51 10.45
CA ASP A 153 3.22 23.83 10.13
C ASP A 153 4.27 24.22 11.17
N PHE A 154 5.49 23.74 10.98
CA PHE A 154 6.61 23.99 11.89
C PHE A 154 7.17 25.42 11.82
N LYS A 155 6.78 26.21 10.82
CA LYS A 155 7.25 27.60 10.64
C LYS A 155 6.23 28.64 11.13
N SER A 156 5.03 28.20 11.47
CA SER A 156 3.99 29.07 11.98
C SER A 156 4.46 29.83 13.22
N LYS A 157 4.17 31.12 13.26
CA LYS A 157 4.32 31.97 14.45
C LYS A 157 2.99 32.22 15.16
N ASP A 158 1.91 31.59 14.70
CA ASP A 158 0.59 31.69 15.33
C ASP A 158 0.64 31.11 16.76
N PRO A 159 0.30 31.91 17.80
CA PRO A 159 0.28 31.44 19.18
C PRO A 159 -0.52 30.15 19.39
N THR A 160 -1.61 29.96 18.65
CA THR A 160 -2.46 28.76 18.71
C THR A 160 -1.72 27.52 18.20
N VAL A 161 -0.96 27.66 17.12
CA VAL A 161 -0.17 26.55 16.56
C VAL A 161 0.98 26.19 17.50
N LEU A 162 1.64 27.19 18.08
CA LEU A 162 2.71 26.99 19.07
C LEU A 162 2.20 26.29 20.33
N LYS A 163 1.02 26.70 20.84
CA LYS A 163 0.39 26.08 22.01
C LYS A 163 0.05 24.62 21.76
N ARG A 164 -0.54 24.29 20.60
CA ARG A 164 -0.80 22.90 20.17
C ARG A 164 0.48 22.09 20.01
N ALA A 165 1.55 22.67 19.46
CA ALA A 165 2.83 21.98 19.33
C ALA A 165 3.42 21.62 20.72
N ALA A 166 3.32 22.54 21.68
CA ALA A 166 3.74 22.29 23.06
C ALA A 166 2.88 21.19 23.73
N ALA A 167 1.55 21.27 23.60
CA ALA A 167 0.64 20.25 24.12
C ALA A 167 0.90 18.86 23.52
N ALA A 168 1.16 18.76 22.22
CA ALA A 168 1.48 17.50 21.55
C ALA A 168 2.81 16.91 22.03
N ARG A 169 3.83 17.75 22.23
CA ARG A 169 5.12 17.32 22.80
C ARG A 169 4.94 16.81 24.23
N GLN A 170 4.11 17.48 25.02
CA GLN A 170 3.80 17.06 26.39
C GLN A 170 3.06 15.72 26.40
N LEU A 171 1.97 15.59 25.63
CA LEU A 171 1.21 14.34 25.52
C LEU A 171 2.07 13.18 25.01
N TRP A 172 2.99 13.46 24.08
CA TRP A 172 3.96 12.48 23.62
C TRP A 172 4.92 12.03 24.71
N LYS A 173 5.47 12.96 25.49
CA LYS A 173 6.37 12.66 26.61
C LYS A 173 5.66 11.83 27.69
N GLU A 174 4.41 12.13 27.95
CA GLU A 174 3.64 11.50 29.05
C GLU A 174 3.03 10.15 28.65
N ALA A 175 2.61 9.99 27.39
CA ALA A 175 1.80 8.85 26.95
C ALA A 175 2.25 8.27 25.60
N LEU A 176 2.13 9.04 24.52
CA LEU A 176 2.03 8.46 23.17
C LEU A 176 3.29 7.77 22.65
N TYR A 177 4.49 8.06 23.19
CA TYR A 177 5.70 7.33 22.78
C TYR A 177 5.58 5.82 23.07
N LYS A 178 4.83 5.44 24.10
CA LYS A 178 4.62 4.03 24.50
C LYS A 178 3.76 3.26 23.52
N ALA A 179 2.96 3.95 22.69
CA ALA A 179 2.15 3.32 21.65
C ALA A 179 3.02 2.84 20.47
N PHE A 180 4.29 3.26 20.41
CA PHE A 180 5.23 2.93 19.36
C PHE A 180 6.55 2.41 19.95
N PRO A 181 6.52 1.28 20.70
CA PRO A 181 7.68 0.82 21.47
C PRO A 181 8.87 0.46 20.58
N GLU A 182 8.62 0.00 19.36
CA GLU A 182 9.65 -0.48 18.43
C GLU A 182 10.42 0.67 17.79
N MET A 183 9.74 1.79 17.52
CA MET A 183 10.41 3.01 17.07
C MET A 183 11.10 3.73 18.22
N THR A 184 10.48 3.76 19.41
CA THR A 184 10.94 4.61 20.52
C THR A 184 11.93 3.92 21.45
N HIS A 185 12.01 2.59 21.41
CA HIS A 185 12.69 1.76 22.41
C HIS A 185 12.29 2.15 23.84
N SER A 186 11.01 2.51 24.02
CA SER A 186 10.44 3.04 25.27
C SER A 186 11.19 4.25 25.84
N LYS A 187 11.80 5.08 24.97
CA LYS A 187 12.46 6.32 25.35
C LYS A 187 11.79 7.51 24.67
N VAL A 188 11.66 8.61 25.40
CA VAL A 188 11.05 9.83 24.88
C VAL A 188 12.02 10.54 23.94
N ASN A 189 11.62 10.70 22.68
CA ASN A 189 12.32 11.54 21.70
C ASN A 189 11.30 12.28 20.80
N ASP A 190 11.36 13.61 20.80
CA ASP A 190 10.45 14.45 20.02
C ASP A 190 10.67 14.33 18.50
N GLN A 191 11.89 14.01 18.06
CA GLN A 191 12.18 13.81 16.63
C GLN A 191 11.42 12.59 16.07
N GLN A 192 11.27 11.54 16.89
CA GLN A 192 10.49 10.35 16.51
C GLN A 192 9.00 10.68 16.39
N ARG A 193 8.46 11.49 17.31
CA ARG A 193 7.10 12.03 17.18
C ARG A 193 6.93 12.78 15.86
N VAL A 194 7.85 13.69 15.53
CA VAL A 194 7.78 14.50 14.31
C VAL A 194 7.85 13.63 13.05
N LYS A 195 8.73 12.61 13.03
CA LYS A 195 8.78 11.64 11.93
C LYS A 195 7.44 10.93 11.76
N LEU A 196 6.90 10.38 12.85
CA LEU A 196 5.63 9.65 12.85
C LEU A 196 4.44 10.55 12.43
N LEU A 197 4.41 11.78 12.94
CA LEU A 197 3.44 12.81 12.56
C LEU A 197 3.45 13.04 11.04
N LEU A 198 4.64 13.24 10.46
CA LEU A 198 4.78 13.48 9.03
C LEU A 198 4.37 12.27 8.19
N ASP A 199 4.67 11.06 8.63
CA ASP A 199 4.29 9.83 7.94
C ASP A 199 2.77 9.61 8.01
N ILE A 200 2.16 9.72 9.19
CA ILE A 200 0.70 9.64 9.37
C ILE A 200 -0.02 10.72 8.56
N ASP A 201 0.49 11.95 8.56
CA ASP A 201 -0.13 13.05 7.82
C ASP A 201 -0.04 12.87 6.29
N ARG A 202 1.05 12.28 5.78
CA ARG A 202 1.14 11.84 4.38
C ARG A 202 0.12 10.76 4.06
N ILE A 203 0.03 9.71 4.88
CA ILE A 203 -0.92 8.60 4.69
C ILE A 203 -2.37 9.13 4.73
N ARG A 204 -2.69 10.00 5.68
CA ARG A 204 -3.98 10.69 5.79
C ARG A 204 -4.32 11.51 4.53
N ARG A 205 -3.35 12.25 3.98
CA ARG A 205 -3.57 12.98 2.72
C ARG A 205 -3.83 12.03 1.56
N LEU A 206 -3.08 10.93 1.44
CA LEU A 206 -3.36 9.91 0.43
C LEU A 206 -4.78 9.35 0.61
N ARG A 207 -5.16 9.00 1.84
CA ARG A 207 -6.49 8.50 2.20
C ARG A 207 -7.59 9.42 1.71
N ASN A 208 -7.47 10.71 1.99
CA ASN A 208 -8.45 11.69 1.53
C ASN A 208 -8.53 11.74 -0.01
N ARG A 209 -7.38 11.77 -0.71
CA ARG A 209 -7.35 11.78 -2.18
C ARG A 209 -8.05 10.56 -2.77
N VAL A 210 -7.73 9.36 -2.30
CA VAL A 210 -8.32 8.12 -2.83
C VAL A 210 -9.81 8.00 -2.48
N SER A 211 -10.24 8.43 -1.28
CA SER A 211 -11.66 8.41 -0.89
C SER A 211 -12.50 9.45 -1.64
N HIS A 212 -11.91 10.56 -2.08
CA HIS A 212 -12.59 11.57 -2.89
C HIS A 212 -12.53 11.29 -4.41
N GLY A 213 -11.95 10.15 -4.81
CA GLY A 213 -11.79 9.78 -6.21
C GLY A 213 -10.91 10.77 -6.99
N GLU A 214 -9.91 11.35 -6.31
CA GLU A 214 -8.93 12.23 -6.94
C GLU A 214 -7.92 11.45 -7.79
N ASN A 215 -7.24 12.16 -8.68
CA ASN A 215 -6.15 11.60 -9.48
C ASN A 215 -4.93 11.32 -8.58
N VAL A 216 -4.37 10.11 -8.68
CA VAL A 216 -3.16 9.67 -7.96
C VAL A 216 -2.03 9.21 -8.90
N LEU A 217 -2.06 9.58 -10.18
CA LEU A 217 -1.02 9.18 -11.15
C LEU A 217 0.39 9.58 -10.71
N SER A 218 0.55 10.72 -10.04
CA SER A 218 1.86 11.27 -9.68
C SER A 218 2.38 10.81 -8.32
N ILE A 219 1.66 9.95 -7.59
CA ILE A 219 2.11 9.51 -6.27
C ILE A 219 3.23 8.47 -6.41
N GLN A 220 4.16 8.50 -5.47
CA GLN A 220 5.18 7.45 -5.31
C GLN A 220 4.56 6.29 -4.52
N THR A 221 3.85 5.40 -5.20
CA THR A 221 3.07 4.30 -4.60
C THR A 221 3.89 3.48 -3.60
N ASP A 222 5.11 3.08 -3.97
CA ASP A 222 5.95 2.24 -3.12
C ASP A 222 6.39 2.97 -1.85
N LEU A 223 6.73 4.26 -1.95
CA LEU A 223 7.07 5.08 -0.80
C LEU A 223 5.90 5.19 0.19
N TYR A 224 4.65 5.25 -0.29
CA TYR A 224 3.49 5.27 0.58
C TYR A 224 3.30 3.93 1.28
N LEU A 225 3.49 2.81 0.57
CA LEU A 225 3.42 1.49 1.18
C LEU A 225 4.50 1.30 2.24
N ASP A 226 5.75 1.65 1.93
CA ASP A 226 6.86 1.55 2.88
C ASP A 226 6.62 2.41 4.12
N LYS A 227 6.01 3.59 3.97
CA LYS A 227 5.58 4.42 5.11
C LYS A 227 4.48 3.76 5.93
N MET A 228 3.47 3.19 5.27
CA MET A 228 2.40 2.47 5.96
C MET A 228 2.96 1.30 6.77
N LEU A 229 3.84 0.49 6.17
CA LEU A 229 4.53 -0.61 6.84
C LEU A 229 5.46 -0.12 7.95
N ALA A 230 6.17 1.00 7.76
CA ALA A 230 7.02 1.57 8.80
C ALA A 230 6.23 2.07 10.02
N VAL A 231 5.04 2.66 9.82
CA VAL A 231 4.14 3.06 10.91
C VAL A 231 3.61 1.84 11.66
N LEU A 232 3.25 0.77 10.95
CA LEU A 232 2.82 -0.48 11.58
C LEU A 232 3.97 -1.13 12.37
N SER A 233 5.16 -1.20 11.79
CA SER A 233 6.36 -1.76 12.43
C SER A 233 6.79 -0.95 13.65
N ALA A 234 6.49 0.35 13.70
CA ALA A 234 6.74 1.17 14.87
C ALA A 234 5.88 0.78 16.09
N ILE A 235 4.71 0.17 15.83
CA ILE A 235 3.82 -0.41 16.85
C ILE A 235 4.30 -1.83 17.17
N ASP A 236 4.35 -2.68 16.16
CA ASP A 236 4.74 -4.10 16.24
C ASP A 236 5.10 -4.63 14.82
N PRO A 237 6.34 -5.12 14.58
CA PRO A 237 6.75 -5.72 13.33
C PRO A 237 5.82 -6.83 12.83
N TYR A 238 5.23 -7.61 13.73
CA TYR A 238 4.31 -8.69 13.35
C TYR A 238 3.07 -8.16 12.63
N ILE A 239 2.53 -7.01 13.08
CA ILE A 239 1.39 -6.37 12.41
C ILE A 239 1.78 -5.94 10.99
N SER A 240 2.98 -5.39 10.82
CA SER A 240 3.50 -4.98 9.51
C SER A 240 3.60 -6.16 8.54
N ASP A 241 4.21 -7.25 8.98
CA ASP A 241 4.37 -8.48 8.19
C ASP A 241 3.01 -9.09 7.83
N TRP A 242 2.10 -9.15 8.80
CA TRP A 242 0.74 -9.64 8.57
C TRP A 242 -0.01 -8.79 7.54
N VAL A 243 -0.02 -7.46 7.68
CA VAL A 243 -0.69 -6.54 6.74
C VAL A 243 -0.04 -6.59 5.35
N MET A 244 1.28 -6.75 5.26
CA MET A 244 1.95 -6.96 3.98
C MET A 244 1.41 -8.21 3.27
N GLY A 245 1.18 -9.29 4.03
CA GLY A 245 0.52 -10.51 3.54
C GLY A 245 -0.92 -10.29 3.09
N GLN A 246 -1.72 -9.54 3.85
CA GLN A 246 -3.14 -9.33 3.57
C GLN A 246 -3.38 -8.47 2.32
N THR A 247 -2.81 -7.26 2.29
CA THR A 247 -3.14 -6.26 1.26
C THR A 247 -1.93 -5.57 0.67
N GLY A 248 -0.76 -5.65 1.30
CA GLY A 248 0.46 -5.01 0.81
C GLY A 248 0.91 -5.59 -0.53
N ARG A 249 0.83 -6.92 -0.71
CA ARG A 249 1.10 -7.58 -2.01
C ARG A 249 0.20 -7.05 -3.12
N THR A 250 -1.11 -7.05 -2.88
CA THR A 250 -2.11 -6.54 -3.83
C THR A 250 -1.88 -5.06 -4.16
N TYR A 251 -1.55 -4.25 -3.16
CA TYR A 251 -1.19 -2.84 -3.33
C TYR A 251 -0.02 -2.68 -4.30
N ARG A 252 1.08 -3.43 -4.10
CA ARG A 252 2.25 -3.37 -4.98
C ARG A 252 1.92 -3.86 -6.39
N THR A 253 1.25 -5.01 -6.51
CA THR A 253 0.87 -5.56 -7.81
C THR A 253 0.07 -4.54 -8.61
N VAL A 254 -1.03 -4.04 -8.05
CA VAL A 254 -1.86 -3.06 -8.75
C VAL A 254 -1.08 -1.78 -9.06
N ALA A 255 -0.22 -1.30 -8.16
CA ALA A 255 0.63 -0.14 -8.43
C ALA A 255 1.49 -0.31 -9.69
N LYS A 256 2.09 -1.50 -9.88
CA LYS A 256 2.96 -1.81 -11.02
C LYS A 256 2.22 -1.99 -12.34
N LEU A 257 0.93 -2.33 -12.30
CA LEU A 257 0.10 -2.51 -13.50
C LEU A 257 -0.37 -1.19 -14.14
N LYS A 258 0.07 -0.03 -13.64
CA LYS A 258 -0.36 1.30 -14.11
C LYS A 258 -0.31 1.50 -15.62
N TYR A 259 0.72 0.99 -16.27
CA TYR A 259 0.95 1.15 -17.72
C TYR A 259 0.75 -0.15 -18.50
N TYR A 260 0.05 -1.13 -17.92
CA TYR A 260 -0.17 -2.46 -18.49
C TYR A 260 -1.68 -2.81 -18.52
N PRO A 261 -2.46 -2.20 -19.43
CA PRO A 261 -3.92 -2.29 -19.43
C PRO A 261 -4.48 -3.70 -19.56
N GLU A 262 -3.86 -4.55 -20.40
CA GLU A 262 -4.28 -5.94 -20.58
C GLU A 262 -4.15 -6.75 -19.28
N LEU A 263 -3.02 -6.59 -18.58
CA LEU A 263 -2.77 -7.26 -17.30
C LEU A 263 -3.68 -6.74 -16.19
N LEU A 264 -3.92 -5.43 -16.16
CA LEU A 264 -4.85 -4.82 -15.20
C LEU A 264 -6.27 -5.38 -15.39
N GLN A 265 -6.69 -5.56 -16.64
CA GLN A 265 -8.01 -6.11 -16.95
C GLN A 265 -8.11 -7.59 -16.57
N SER A 266 -7.08 -8.40 -16.87
CA SER A 266 -7.01 -9.80 -16.43
C SER A 266 -7.08 -9.90 -14.89
N TYR A 267 -6.31 -9.08 -14.17
CA TYR A 267 -6.36 -9.00 -12.72
C TYR A 267 -7.77 -8.69 -12.17
N GLN A 268 -8.50 -7.74 -12.78
CA GLN A 268 -9.84 -7.35 -12.33
C GLN A 268 -10.91 -8.41 -12.60
N GLN A 269 -10.74 -9.26 -13.60
CA GLN A 269 -11.72 -10.28 -13.96
C GLN A 269 -11.70 -11.47 -13.01
N ASN A 270 -10.89 -11.43 -11.93
CA ASN A 270 -10.52 -12.61 -11.15
C ASN A 270 -10.11 -13.77 -12.06
N ASP A 271 -9.58 -13.46 -13.26
CA ASP A 271 -8.76 -14.40 -13.97
C ASP A 271 -7.56 -14.51 -13.05
N PRO A 272 -7.39 -15.62 -12.31
CA PRO A 272 -6.22 -15.74 -11.47
C PRO A 272 -5.04 -15.43 -12.39
N LEU A 273 -4.07 -14.63 -11.95
CA LEU A 273 -2.74 -14.77 -12.52
C LEU A 273 -2.49 -16.29 -12.53
N PRO A 274 -2.48 -16.96 -13.69
CA PRO A 274 -3.08 -18.29 -13.77
C PRO A 274 -2.44 -19.23 -12.77
N SER A 275 -3.26 -19.72 -11.83
CA SER A 275 -2.86 -20.31 -10.56
C SER A 275 -2.22 -21.71 -10.68
N SER A 276 -1.56 -22.00 -11.79
CA SER A 276 -0.66 -23.15 -11.96
C SER A 276 0.25 -23.01 -13.19
N LYS A 277 0.64 -21.79 -13.59
CA LYS A 277 1.63 -21.66 -14.67
C LYS A 277 2.99 -22.17 -14.19
N GLU A 278 3.57 -23.08 -14.98
CA GLU A 278 4.98 -23.40 -14.84
C GLU A 278 5.78 -22.19 -15.32
N ILE A 279 6.52 -21.61 -14.38
CA ILE A 279 7.37 -20.46 -14.59
C ILE A 279 8.79 -20.98 -14.76
N VAL A 280 9.46 -20.52 -15.80
CA VAL A 280 10.90 -20.70 -15.94
C VAL A 280 11.61 -19.48 -15.35
N ALA A 281 12.45 -19.70 -14.34
CA ALA A 281 13.17 -18.61 -13.68
C ALA A 281 14.63 -18.55 -14.14
N TYR A 282 15.10 -17.35 -14.49
CA TYR A 282 16.48 -17.07 -14.84
C TYR A 282 17.07 -16.05 -13.87
N GLU A 283 18.13 -16.48 -13.20
CA GLU A 283 19.06 -15.57 -12.53
C GLU A 283 19.98 -14.93 -13.58
N LEU A 284 19.97 -13.60 -13.62
CA LEU A 284 20.79 -12.79 -14.51
C LEU A 284 22.00 -12.29 -13.75
N THR A 285 23.16 -12.88 -14.06
CA THR A 285 24.44 -12.45 -13.52
C THR A 285 25.06 -11.35 -14.38
N SER A 286 25.99 -10.57 -13.80
CA SER A 286 26.82 -9.67 -14.60
C SER A 286 27.66 -10.48 -15.58
N SER A 287 27.66 -10.07 -16.85
CA SER A 287 28.47 -10.74 -17.88
C SER A 287 29.16 -9.69 -18.75
N GLY A 288 30.14 -9.02 -18.13
CA GLY A 288 31.03 -8.04 -18.77
C GLY A 288 30.40 -6.67 -19.08
N SER A 289 29.36 -6.62 -19.93
CA SER A 289 28.84 -5.35 -20.49
C SER A 289 27.55 -4.83 -19.85
N TYR A 290 26.83 -5.68 -19.12
CA TYR A 290 25.57 -5.34 -18.43
C TYR A 290 25.43 -6.17 -17.15
N SER A 291 24.89 -5.56 -16.11
CA SER A 291 24.34 -6.19 -14.92
C SER A 291 22.98 -6.85 -15.21
N GLY A 292 22.51 -7.73 -14.32
CA GLY A 292 21.18 -8.34 -14.43
C GLY A 292 20.09 -7.27 -14.36
N GLU A 293 20.23 -6.33 -13.43
CA GLU A 293 19.38 -5.14 -13.29
C GLU A 293 19.24 -4.36 -14.61
N GLU A 294 20.34 -4.02 -15.28
CA GLU A 294 20.30 -3.29 -16.57
C GLU A 294 19.64 -4.09 -17.69
N ILE A 295 19.81 -5.42 -17.70
CA ILE A 295 19.15 -6.29 -18.68
C ILE A 295 17.63 -6.27 -18.45
N ILE A 296 17.18 -6.39 -17.21
CA ILE A 296 15.76 -6.37 -16.85
C ILE A 296 15.14 -5.02 -17.19
N GLU A 297 15.83 -3.92 -16.85
CA GLU A 297 15.39 -2.55 -17.20
C GLU A 297 15.22 -2.38 -18.72
N ALA A 298 16.21 -2.85 -19.50
CA ALA A 298 16.13 -2.79 -20.96
C ALA A 298 14.95 -3.60 -21.53
N GLN A 299 14.67 -4.78 -20.95
CA GLN A 299 13.55 -5.63 -21.35
C GLN A 299 12.20 -5.01 -21.00
N LEU A 300 12.07 -4.42 -19.81
CA LEU A 300 10.86 -3.70 -19.37
C LEU A 300 10.57 -2.50 -20.26
N LYS A 301 11.59 -1.67 -20.53
CA LYS A 301 11.45 -0.51 -21.40
C LYS A 301 11.08 -0.91 -22.84
N ASN A 302 11.68 -1.99 -23.35
CA ASN A 302 11.37 -2.52 -24.66
C ASN A 302 9.93 -3.04 -24.74
N SER A 303 9.51 -3.82 -23.73
CA SER A 303 8.14 -4.29 -23.56
C SER A 303 7.14 -3.14 -23.60
N GLN A 304 7.35 -2.11 -22.79
CA GLN A 304 6.49 -0.91 -22.75
C GLN A 304 6.43 -0.20 -24.11
N SER A 305 7.56 -0.08 -24.80
CA SER A 305 7.64 0.62 -26.09
C SER A 305 6.97 -0.14 -27.26
N HIS A 306 6.73 -1.44 -27.11
CA HIS A 306 6.18 -2.31 -28.16
C HIS A 306 4.81 -2.90 -27.81
N GLY A 307 4.05 -2.24 -26.92
CA GLY A 307 2.71 -2.69 -26.52
C GLY A 307 2.75 -4.00 -25.74
N GLY A 308 3.62 -4.05 -24.73
CA GLY A 308 3.81 -5.20 -23.84
C GLY A 308 4.68 -6.33 -24.40
N ARG A 309 5.24 -6.20 -25.61
CA ARG A 309 5.98 -7.29 -26.28
C ARG A 309 7.48 -7.09 -26.21
N THR A 310 8.22 -8.14 -25.89
CA THR A 310 9.68 -8.12 -25.93
C THR A 310 10.26 -9.46 -26.36
N PHE A 311 11.45 -9.41 -26.94
CA PHE A 311 12.19 -10.60 -27.34
C PHE A 311 13.50 -10.69 -26.56
N MET A 312 13.79 -11.88 -26.02
CA MET A 312 15.00 -12.10 -25.24
C MET A 312 15.68 -13.40 -25.59
N THR A 313 16.99 -13.44 -25.35
CA THR A 313 17.83 -14.60 -25.63
C THR A 313 18.64 -14.95 -24.39
N VAL A 314 18.73 -16.24 -24.08
CA VAL A 314 19.39 -16.74 -22.87
C VAL A 314 20.51 -17.72 -23.22
N GLY A 315 21.51 -17.81 -22.33
CA GLY A 315 22.67 -18.68 -22.54
C GLY A 315 22.39 -20.16 -22.30
N LYS A 316 21.40 -20.47 -21.46
CA LYS A 316 21.00 -21.82 -21.09
C LYS A 316 19.52 -22.00 -21.46
N PRO A 317 19.15 -23.05 -22.21
CA PRO A 317 17.74 -23.35 -22.47
C PRO A 317 17.04 -23.98 -21.26
N PRO A 318 15.69 -23.91 -21.17
CA PRO A 318 14.90 -24.70 -20.24
C PRO A 318 15.34 -26.15 -20.15
N ASP A 319 15.50 -26.64 -18.92
CA ASP A 319 15.87 -28.03 -18.69
C ASP A 319 14.76 -28.95 -19.25
N SER A 320 15.19 -29.88 -20.09
CA SER A 320 14.42 -30.93 -20.76
C SER A 320 13.62 -31.85 -19.82
N THR A 321 13.95 -31.89 -18.53
CA THR A 321 13.20 -32.65 -17.52
C THR A 321 11.83 -32.03 -17.18
N ASN A 322 11.58 -30.77 -17.57
CA ASN A 322 10.30 -30.08 -17.39
C ASN A 322 9.33 -30.45 -18.51
N LYS A 323 8.47 -31.43 -18.23
CA LYS A 323 7.52 -32.00 -19.20
C LYS A 323 6.40 -31.05 -19.66
N PRO A 324 6.00 -29.98 -18.93
CA PRO A 324 5.15 -28.92 -19.48
C PRO A 324 5.97 -27.80 -20.14
N GLN A 325 5.44 -27.24 -21.24
CA GLN A 325 5.99 -26.04 -21.85
C GLN A 325 5.86 -24.85 -20.88
N PRO A 326 6.96 -24.11 -20.59
CA PRO A 326 6.91 -22.99 -19.68
C PRO A 326 5.98 -21.91 -20.24
N ARG A 327 5.07 -21.41 -19.39
CA ARG A 327 4.06 -20.42 -19.79
C ARG A 327 4.44 -19.00 -19.41
N GLU A 328 5.33 -18.86 -18.44
CA GLU A 328 5.82 -17.58 -17.95
C GLU A 328 7.33 -17.65 -17.73
N ILE A 329 7.96 -16.50 -17.84
CA ILE A 329 9.38 -16.31 -17.54
C ILE A 329 9.52 -15.33 -16.39
N LEU A 330 10.32 -15.70 -15.40
CA LEU A 330 10.74 -14.83 -14.30
C LEU A 330 12.23 -14.51 -14.47
N LEU A 331 12.55 -13.22 -14.61
CA LEU A 331 13.90 -12.70 -14.62
C LEU A 331 14.22 -12.16 -13.24
N VAL A 332 15.38 -12.52 -12.69
CA VAL A 332 15.84 -12.05 -11.37
C VAL A 332 17.29 -11.62 -11.50
N ASP A 333 17.61 -10.39 -11.11
CA ASP A 333 19.00 -9.96 -10.96
C ASP A 333 19.67 -10.75 -9.83
N ALA A 334 20.91 -11.20 -10.04
CA ALA A 334 21.66 -11.99 -9.05
C ALA A 334 21.88 -11.22 -7.72
N GLY A 335 21.93 -9.88 -7.76
CA GLY A 335 21.97 -9.04 -6.56
C GLY A 335 20.61 -8.90 -5.85
N GLY A 336 19.55 -9.49 -6.40
CA GLY A 336 18.20 -9.41 -5.86
C GLY A 336 17.62 -7.99 -5.86
N LYS A 337 18.11 -7.12 -6.75
CA LYS A 337 17.72 -5.71 -6.85
C LYS A 337 16.54 -5.46 -7.78
N LYS A 338 16.43 -6.25 -8.85
CA LYS A 338 15.36 -6.12 -9.83
C LYS A 338 14.84 -7.48 -10.29
N ALA A 339 13.54 -7.59 -10.52
CA ALA A 339 12.92 -8.79 -11.06
C ALA A 339 11.77 -8.42 -12.01
N ALA A 340 11.49 -9.26 -13.00
CA ALA A 340 10.37 -9.06 -13.92
C ALA A 340 9.76 -10.39 -14.33
N VAL A 341 8.44 -10.41 -14.52
CA VAL A 341 7.71 -11.59 -14.98
C VAL A 341 6.95 -11.25 -16.26
N GLY A 342 6.81 -12.23 -17.16
CA GLY A 342 6.03 -12.06 -18.38
C GLY A 342 5.60 -13.40 -18.96
N GLU A 343 4.64 -13.36 -19.88
CA GLU A 343 4.06 -14.55 -20.49
C GLU A 343 4.87 -14.99 -21.71
N ILE A 344 5.23 -16.27 -21.78
CA ILE A 344 5.92 -16.84 -22.93
C ILE A 344 4.89 -17.13 -24.01
N VAL A 345 5.03 -16.44 -25.14
CA VAL A 345 4.20 -16.65 -26.34
C VAL A 345 4.82 -17.68 -27.26
N ALA A 346 6.14 -17.66 -27.38
CA ALA A 346 6.91 -18.66 -28.09
C ALA A 346 8.32 -18.76 -27.49
N TYR A 347 8.91 -19.94 -27.55
CA TYR A 347 10.30 -20.13 -27.21
C TYR A 347 10.91 -21.18 -28.14
N GLY A 348 12.23 -21.16 -28.28
CA GLY A 348 12.94 -22.11 -29.11
C GLY A 348 14.42 -22.17 -28.81
N TYR A 349 15.11 -23.05 -29.53
CA TYR A 349 16.52 -23.38 -29.34
C TYR A 349 17.33 -22.98 -30.57
N GLY A 350 18.61 -22.64 -30.38
CA GLY A 350 19.54 -22.35 -31.48
C GLY A 350 19.67 -20.86 -31.85
N ASN A 351 20.66 -20.57 -32.70
CA ASN A 351 21.05 -19.22 -33.12
C ASN A 351 20.30 -18.71 -34.36
N ASP A 352 19.73 -19.60 -35.17
CA ASP A 352 19.03 -19.27 -36.43
C ASP A 352 17.54 -19.07 -36.16
N VAL A 353 17.18 -17.90 -35.63
CA VAL A 353 15.83 -17.65 -35.10
C VAL A 353 14.95 -16.90 -36.10
N GLN A 354 13.85 -17.53 -36.52
CA GLN A 354 12.74 -16.85 -37.17
C GLN A 354 11.87 -16.17 -36.08
N ARG A 355 12.15 -14.90 -35.81
CA ARG A 355 11.47 -14.11 -34.77
C ARG A 355 9.97 -13.97 -35.07
N PRO A 356 9.07 -14.18 -34.09
CA PRO A 356 7.66 -13.87 -34.26
C PRO A 356 7.45 -12.40 -34.62
N LYS A 357 6.51 -12.12 -35.53
CA LYS A 357 6.22 -10.76 -35.99
C LYS A 357 5.82 -9.85 -34.81
N GLY A 358 6.51 -8.72 -34.65
CA GLY A 358 6.25 -7.75 -33.60
C GLY A 358 6.93 -8.05 -32.24
N TYR A 359 7.86 -9.00 -32.20
CA TYR A 359 8.70 -9.27 -31.03
C TYR A 359 10.15 -8.90 -31.36
N ASP A 360 10.47 -7.63 -31.16
CA ASP A 360 11.81 -7.09 -31.37
C ASP A 360 12.62 -7.11 -30.06
N PRO A 361 13.94 -7.41 -30.13
CA PRO A 361 14.81 -7.37 -28.96
C PRO A 361 15.12 -5.93 -28.54
N PRO A 362 15.46 -5.68 -27.26
CA PRO A 362 15.98 -4.39 -26.84
C PRO A 362 17.26 -4.02 -27.57
N GLU A 363 17.47 -2.73 -27.79
CA GLU A 363 18.75 -2.21 -28.31
C GLU A 363 19.85 -2.27 -27.24
N TYR A 364 20.68 -3.31 -27.29
CA TYR A 364 21.88 -3.42 -26.47
C TYR A 364 23.09 -2.81 -27.19
N ARG A 365 23.95 -2.06 -26.47
CA ARG A 365 25.20 -1.44 -26.97
C ARG A 365 26.22 -2.46 -27.49
N LYS A 366 26.17 -3.70 -27.02
CA LYS A 366 27.00 -4.82 -27.50
C LYS A 366 26.17 -6.08 -27.64
N ARG A 367 26.24 -6.73 -28.81
CA ARG A 367 25.59 -8.03 -29.06
C ARG A 367 26.34 -9.14 -28.32
N TYR A 368 25.65 -9.85 -27.42
CA TYR A 368 26.18 -11.05 -26.77
C TYR A 368 26.22 -12.21 -27.78
N GLN A 369 27.37 -12.88 -27.94
CA GLN A 369 27.65 -13.68 -29.15
C GLN A 369 27.19 -15.15 -29.16
N LYS A 370 26.71 -15.72 -28.05
CA LYS A 370 26.20 -17.11 -28.03
C LYS A 370 25.01 -17.25 -27.10
N ARG A 371 23.83 -17.54 -27.66
CA ARG A 371 22.59 -17.77 -26.91
C ARG A 371 21.96 -19.05 -27.41
N LYS A 372 21.64 -19.96 -26.48
CA LYS A 372 21.18 -21.31 -26.83
C LYS A 372 19.66 -21.42 -26.91
N ALA A 373 18.94 -20.44 -26.34
CA ALA A 373 17.49 -20.34 -26.43
C ALA A 373 17.02 -18.89 -26.52
N TRP A 374 15.79 -18.74 -26.99
CA TRP A 374 15.10 -17.47 -27.14
C TRP A 374 13.66 -17.56 -26.62
N PHE A 375 13.13 -16.42 -26.21
CA PHE A 375 11.74 -16.25 -25.76
C PHE A 375 11.14 -15.00 -26.39
N ALA A 376 9.96 -15.17 -26.97
CA ALA A 376 9.02 -14.09 -27.27
C ALA A 376 8.10 -13.96 -26.06
N VAL A 377 8.16 -12.81 -25.40
CA VAL A 377 7.50 -12.56 -24.12
C VAL A 377 6.52 -11.41 -24.28
N ARG A 378 5.26 -11.62 -23.88
CA ARG A 378 4.27 -10.55 -23.81
C ARG A 378 3.99 -10.20 -22.35
N ASN A 379 3.49 -9.00 -22.15
CA ASN A 379 3.09 -8.48 -20.87
C ASN A 379 4.20 -8.64 -19.82
N LEU A 380 5.43 -8.24 -20.16
CA LEU A 380 6.54 -8.23 -19.20
C LEU A 380 6.40 -7.02 -18.27
N TYR A 381 6.25 -7.28 -16.97
CA TYR A 381 6.14 -6.27 -15.92
C TYR A 381 7.12 -6.54 -14.77
N GLU A 382 7.49 -5.47 -14.07
CA GLU A 382 8.38 -5.55 -12.93
C GLU A 382 7.68 -6.22 -11.74
N VAL A 383 8.41 -7.05 -11.00
CA VAL A 383 7.96 -7.69 -9.76
C VAL A 383 8.95 -7.37 -8.65
N ASP A 384 8.50 -7.34 -7.40
CA ASP A 384 9.39 -6.95 -6.30
C ASP A 384 10.39 -8.04 -5.99
N CYS A 385 11.62 -7.61 -5.74
CA CYS A 385 12.60 -8.42 -5.05
C CYS A 385 13.23 -7.63 -3.90
N GLN A 386 13.32 -8.25 -2.72
CA GLN A 386 13.91 -7.63 -1.52
C GLN A 386 14.95 -8.56 -0.92
N GLY A 387 16.21 -8.13 -0.87
CA GLY A 387 17.31 -8.90 -0.28
C GLY A 387 17.45 -10.30 -0.88
N GLY A 388 17.32 -10.41 -2.20
CA GLY A 388 17.29 -11.71 -2.87
C GLY A 388 16.04 -12.52 -2.51
N ARG A 389 14.85 -11.90 -2.49
CA ARG A 389 13.57 -12.63 -2.43
C ARG A 389 12.59 -12.04 -3.42
N VAL A 390 12.17 -12.79 -4.42
CA VAL A 390 11.08 -12.37 -5.31
C VAL A 390 9.75 -12.55 -4.56
N ILE A 391 9.02 -11.47 -4.35
CA ILE A 391 7.80 -11.46 -3.52
C ILE A 391 6.65 -12.10 -4.31
N GLY A 392 5.97 -13.08 -3.71
CA GLY A 392 4.82 -13.76 -4.34
C GLY A 392 5.16 -15.00 -5.17
N TYR A 393 6.44 -15.42 -5.18
CA TYR A 393 6.89 -16.61 -5.93
C TYR A 393 7.56 -17.61 -4.97
N GLN A 394 7.16 -18.88 -5.06
CA GLN A 394 7.74 -20.01 -4.33
C GLN A 394 8.07 -21.13 -5.31
N THR A 395 9.09 -21.93 -5.00
CA THR A 395 9.42 -23.11 -5.79
C THR A 395 8.51 -24.29 -5.46
N LYS A 396 8.56 -25.35 -6.31
CA LYS A 396 7.82 -26.62 -6.09
C LYS A 396 8.13 -27.26 -4.73
N ASP A 397 9.33 -27.04 -4.20
CA ASP A 397 9.83 -27.56 -2.94
C ASP A 397 9.71 -26.56 -1.78
N GLY A 398 8.99 -25.44 -1.95
CA GLY A 398 8.72 -24.46 -0.90
C GLY A 398 9.92 -23.57 -0.53
N GLN A 399 11.00 -23.62 -1.29
CA GLN A 399 12.16 -22.75 -1.11
C GLN A 399 11.92 -21.34 -1.68
N LYS A 400 12.64 -20.36 -1.15
CA LYS A 400 12.61 -18.97 -1.64
C LYS A 400 13.36 -18.87 -2.96
N VAL A 401 12.79 -18.17 -3.95
CA VAL A 401 13.30 -18.12 -5.33
C VAL A 401 14.81 -17.89 -5.42
N PRO A 402 15.41 -16.95 -4.68
CA PRO A 402 16.86 -16.74 -4.81
C PRO A 402 17.71 -17.60 -3.88
N GLY A 403 17.10 -18.25 -2.87
CA GLY A 403 17.78 -19.21 -2.01
C GLY A 403 18.08 -20.55 -2.70
N CYS A 404 17.41 -20.83 -3.82
CA CYS A 404 17.57 -22.07 -4.59
C CYS A 404 18.26 -21.86 -5.95
N PHE A 405 18.77 -20.66 -6.28
CA PHE A 405 19.48 -20.44 -7.54
C PHE A 405 20.88 -21.06 -7.50
N THR A 406 21.00 -22.26 -8.08
CA THR A 406 22.26 -22.82 -8.58
C THR A 406 22.10 -23.18 -10.05
N GLY A 407 21.72 -22.20 -10.89
CA GLY A 407 21.46 -22.41 -12.32
C GLY A 407 20.04 -21.99 -12.74
N GLN A 408 19.37 -22.85 -13.51
CA GLN A 408 18.00 -22.63 -13.98
C GLN A 408 17.03 -23.46 -13.15
N VAL A 409 15.92 -22.86 -12.73
CA VAL A 409 14.92 -23.51 -11.88
C VAL A 409 13.55 -23.42 -12.55
N THR A 410 12.82 -24.54 -12.53
CA THR A 410 11.41 -24.56 -12.92
C THR A 410 10.54 -24.53 -11.68
N MET A 411 9.63 -23.57 -11.67
CA MET A 411 8.81 -23.25 -10.51
C MET A 411 7.34 -23.56 -10.82
N ARG A 412 6.63 -24.16 -9.86
CA ARG A 412 5.18 -24.10 -9.84
C ARG A 412 4.80 -22.94 -8.96
N TYR A 413 3.95 -22.09 -9.50
CA TYR A 413 3.21 -21.12 -8.73
C TYR A 413 2.49 -21.82 -7.55
N VAL A 414 2.76 -21.37 -6.33
CA VAL A 414 1.92 -21.63 -5.16
C VAL A 414 1.19 -20.33 -4.86
N CYS A 415 -0.13 -20.48 -4.76
CA CYS A 415 -1.11 -19.41 -4.78
C CYS A 415 -1.00 -18.46 -3.58
N HIS A 416 -1.75 -17.37 -3.73
CA HIS A 416 -2.29 -16.55 -2.66
C HIS A 416 -2.79 -17.39 -1.48
N ASP A 417 -2.01 -17.39 -0.41
CA ASP A 417 -2.54 -17.32 0.96
C ASP A 417 -2.41 -15.87 1.45
#